data_AF-A0A929NJ40-F1
#
_entry.id   AF-A0A929NJ40-F1
#
_cell.length_a   1.000
_cell.length_b   1.000
_cell.length_c   1.000
_cell.angle_alpha   90.00
_cell.angle_beta   90.00
_cell.angle_gamma   90.00
#
_symmetry.space_group_name_H-M   'P 1'
#
loop_
_entity.id
_entity.type
_entity.pdbx_description
1 polymer ?
#
loop_
_entity_poly.entity_id
_entity_poly.type
_entity_poly.pdbx_seq_one_letter_code
_entity_poly.pdbx_strand_id
1 'polypeptide(L)' 'INTSPVAETNQCRGIHNSVTRAVVKPTHMIGGYAQLSYGFNYYGTVGSNRDEFVIVRKMDKVDWKDEPVAGEQA' A
#
# COMPACT_ATOMS: atom_id res chain seq x y z
N ILE A 1 -11.02 10.08 9.29
CA ILE A 1 -11.37 8.75 8.73
C ILE A 1 -10.09 8.16 8.20
N ASN A 2 -9.58 7.15 8.88
CA ASN A 2 -8.35 6.48 8.51
C ASN A 2 -8.77 5.22 7.75
N THR A 3 -8.49 5.17 6.45
CA THR A 3 -8.94 4.07 5.56
C THR A 3 -7.90 2.96 5.42
N SER A 4 -6.77 3.07 6.13
CA SER A 4 -5.71 2.07 6.16
C SER A 4 -5.15 1.95 7.58
N PRO A 5 -4.63 0.78 7.99
CA PRO A 5 -4.07 0.59 9.33
C PRO A 5 -2.95 1.58 9.68
N VAL A 6 -2.14 1.97 8.69
CA VAL A 6 -1.06 2.96 8.88
C VAL A 6 -1.62 4.37 9.05
N ALA A 7 -2.70 4.71 8.34
CA ALA A 7 -3.40 5.98 8.57
C ALA A 7 -4.07 6.01 9.94
N GLU A 8 -4.49 4.85 10.47
CA GLU A 8 -5.07 4.73 11.82
C GLU A 8 -4.05 5.07 12.90
N THR A 9 -2.84 4.53 12.78
CA THR A 9 -1.74 4.75 13.73
C THR A 9 -1.17 6.17 13.64
N ASN A 10 -0.82 6.63 12.43
CA ASN A 10 -0.09 7.89 12.26
C ASN A 10 -1.00 9.11 12.16
N GLN A 11 -2.33 8.90 12.15
CA GLN A 11 -3.34 9.95 11.99
C GLN A 11 -3.10 10.89 10.79
N CYS A 12 -2.36 10.40 9.80
CA CYS A 12 -2.07 11.06 8.53
C CYS A 12 -2.79 10.29 7.43
N ARG A 13 -3.21 11.02 6.38
CA ARG A 13 -3.90 10.40 5.25
C ARG A 13 -2.95 9.50 4.45
N GLY A 14 -3.49 8.38 3.96
CA GLY A 14 -2.78 7.51 3.04
C GLY A 14 -2.82 8.01 1.60
N ILE A 15 -2.05 7.33 0.73
CA ILE A 15 -2.05 7.50 -0.73
C ILE A 15 -2.69 6.28 -1.42
N HIS A 16 -2.66 6.20 -2.75
CA HIS A 16 -3.26 5.10 -3.51
C HIS A 16 -2.73 3.71 -3.11
N ASN A 17 -1.46 3.58 -2.70
CA ASN A 17 -0.89 2.32 -2.22
C ASN A 17 -1.18 2.02 -0.73
N SER A 18 -1.90 2.91 -0.04
CA SER A 18 -2.35 2.63 1.33
C SER A 18 -3.52 1.66 1.39
N VAL A 19 -4.16 1.39 0.25
CA VAL A 19 -5.27 0.44 0.11
C VAL A 19 -4.92 -0.79 -0.73
N THR A 20 -3.65 -0.94 -1.15
CA THR A 20 -3.16 -2.09 -1.92
C THR A 20 -2.38 -3.05 -1.02
N ARG A 21 -2.30 -4.32 -1.44
CA ARG A 21 -1.51 -5.35 -0.74
C ARG A 21 -0.77 -6.23 -1.74
N ALA A 22 0.50 -6.53 -1.47
CA ALA A 22 1.24 -7.52 -2.24
C ALA A 22 0.59 -8.90 -2.12
N VAL A 23 0.11 -9.43 -3.24
CA VAL A 23 -0.38 -10.80 -3.37
C VAL A 23 0.40 -11.49 -4.48
N VAL A 24 1.10 -12.56 -4.12
CA VAL A 24 2.03 -13.25 -5.01
C VAL A 24 1.37 -14.46 -5.67
N LYS A 25 1.60 -14.62 -6.98
CA LYS A 25 1.08 -15.76 -7.76
C LYS A 25 2.14 -16.87 -7.81
N PRO A 26 1.82 -18.11 -7.37
CA PRO A 26 2.80 -19.22 -7.35
C PRO A 26 3.44 -19.53 -8.71
N THR A 27 2.72 -19.32 -9.82
CA THR A 27 3.28 -19.53 -11.16
C THR A 27 4.48 -18.63 -11.44
N HIS A 28 4.56 -17.45 -10.82
CA HIS A 28 5.68 -16.52 -10.95
C HIS A 28 6.85 -16.82 -9.99
N MET A 29 6.76 -17.91 -9.21
CA MET A 29 7.83 -18.37 -8.30
C MET A 29 8.56 -19.61 -8.82
N ILE A 30 8.19 -20.12 -10.00
CA ILE A 30 8.88 -21.27 -10.61
C ILE A 30 10.35 -20.91 -10.85
N GLY A 31 11.26 -21.84 -10.57
CA GLY A 31 12.69 -21.65 -10.74
C GLY A 31 13.40 -22.96 -11.11
N GLY A 32 14.59 -22.85 -11.71
CA GLY A 32 15.41 -24.01 -12.07
C GLY A 32 14.85 -24.83 -13.23
N TYR A 33 13.95 -24.26 -14.04
CA TYR A 33 13.30 -24.95 -15.15
C TYR A 33 13.47 -24.21 -16.48
N ALA A 34 14.68 -24.30 -17.03
CA ALA A 34 15.07 -23.67 -18.30
C ALA A 34 14.72 -22.17 -18.32
N GLN A 35 13.81 -21.73 -19.20
CA GLN A 35 13.36 -20.34 -19.30
C GLN A 35 12.64 -19.83 -18.03
N LEU A 36 12.10 -20.72 -17.20
CA LEU A 36 11.50 -20.39 -15.90
C LEU A 36 12.58 -20.48 -14.81
N SER A 37 13.59 -19.64 -14.94
CA SER A 37 14.68 -19.52 -13.98
C SER A 37 14.84 -18.07 -13.56
N TYR A 38 15.16 -17.87 -12.28
CA TYR A 38 15.39 -16.53 -11.75
C TYR A 38 16.60 -15.88 -12.43
N GLY A 39 16.43 -14.62 -12.79
CA GLY A 39 17.50 -13.70 -13.20
C GLY A 39 17.09 -12.29 -12.76
N PHE A 40 18.06 -11.42 -12.48
CA PHE A 40 17.76 -10.08 -11.99
C PHE A 40 16.85 -9.33 -12.98
N ASN A 41 15.65 -8.96 -12.52
CA ASN A 41 14.57 -8.37 -13.32
C ASN A 41 14.08 -9.21 -14.52
N TYR A 42 14.45 -10.49 -14.63
CA TYR A 42 14.05 -11.38 -15.74
C TYR A 42 12.83 -12.24 -15.39
N TYR A 43 12.79 -12.80 -14.17
CA TYR A 43 11.70 -13.69 -13.74
C TYR A 43 11.43 -13.54 -12.24
N GLY A 44 10.16 -13.48 -11.85
CA GLY A 44 9.76 -13.34 -10.45
C GLY A 44 8.32 -12.84 -10.28
N THR A 45 7.88 -12.74 -9.03
CA THR A 45 6.55 -12.25 -8.67
C THR A 45 6.33 -10.79 -9.09
N VAL A 46 5.08 -10.46 -9.43
CA VAL A 46 4.70 -9.12 -9.92
C VAL A 46 3.84 -8.42 -8.87
N GLY A 47 4.02 -7.11 -8.69
CA GLY A 47 3.19 -6.26 -7.83
C GLY A 47 1.87 -5.85 -8.49
N SER A 48 1.01 -6.82 -8.83
CA SER A 48 -0.32 -6.57 -9.41
C SER A 48 -1.22 -5.79 -8.43
N ASN A 49 -1.98 -4.81 -8.94
CA ASN A 49 -2.73 -3.85 -8.11
C ASN A 49 -4.11 -3.42 -8.65
N ARG A 50 -4.72 -4.20 -9.55
CA ARG A 50 -5.98 -3.84 -10.23
C ARG A 50 -7.18 -4.62 -9.74
N ASP A 51 -6.96 -5.60 -8.88
CA ASP A 51 -7.98 -6.53 -8.41
C ASP A 51 -8.53 -6.12 -7.03
N GLU A 52 -7.95 -5.10 -6.41
CA GLU A 52 -8.38 -4.59 -5.11
C GLU A 52 -9.73 -3.87 -5.17
N PHE A 53 -10.56 -4.15 -4.16
CA PHE A 53 -11.81 -3.46 -3.90
C PHE A 53 -11.67 -2.50 -2.73
N VAL A 54 -12.28 -1.33 -2.86
CA VAL A 54 -12.26 -0.28 -1.84
C VAL A 54 -13.66 0.18 -1.51
N ILE A 55 -13.89 0.55 -0.25
CA ILE A 55 -15.13 1.18 0.20
C ILE A 55 -14.94 2.70 0.14
N VAL A 56 -15.80 3.38 -0.61
CA VAL A 56 -15.82 4.85 -0.70
C VAL A 56 -16.92 5.39 0.20
N ARG A 57 -16.58 6.39 1.02
CA ARG A 57 -17.54 7.11 1.86
C ARG A 57 -17.25 8.60 1.90
N LYS A 58 -18.29 9.41 2.05
CA LYS A 58 -18.17 10.86 2.25
C LYS A 58 -17.45 11.13 3.59
N MET A 59 -16.54 12.10 3.59
CA MET A 59 -15.93 12.58 4.83
C MET A 59 -16.88 13.52 5.58
N ASP A 60 -16.96 13.34 6.89
CA ASP A 60 -17.79 14.15 7.78
C ASP A 60 -17.07 15.44 8.21
N LYS A 61 -15.82 15.31 8.69
CA LYS A 61 -14.94 16.43 9.06
C LYS A 61 -13.68 16.43 8.22
N VAL A 62 -13.28 17.61 7.73
CA VAL A 62 -11.99 17.85 7.10
C VAL A 62 -11.10 18.57 8.10
N ASP A 63 -10.08 17.88 8.59
CA ASP A 63 -9.05 18.41 9.47
C ASP A 63 -7.72 18.40 8.70
N TRP A 64 -7.09 19.58 8.61
CA TRP A 64 -5.88 19.83 7.83
C TRP A 64 -4.61 19.68 8.66
N LYS A 65 -4.70 19.72 10.01
CA LYS A 65 -3.57 19.58 10.94
C LYS A 65 -2.39 20.53 10.65
N ASP A 66 -2.67 21.78 10.34
CA ASP A 66 -1.66 22.81 10.06
C ASP A 66 -1.02 23.41 11.34
N GLU A 67 -1.59 23.12 12.51
CA GLU A 67 -1.08 23.58 13.80
C GLU A 67 0.02 22.62 14.34
N PRO A 68 1.09 23.17 14.95
CA PRO A 68 2.10 22.34 15.60
C PRO A 68 1.46 21.52 16.72
N VAL A 69 1.87 20.25 16.83
CA VAL A 69 1.39 19.35 17.89
C VAL A 69 1.74 20.00 19.22
N ALA A 70 0.74 20.23 20.09
CA ALA A 70 0.94 20.91 21.37
C ALA A 70 2.03 20.21 22.19
N GLY A 71 3.23 20.80 22.20
CA GLY A 71 4.45 20.20 22.76
C GLY A 71 5.72 20.40 21.92
N GLU A 72 5.59 20.75 20.63
CA GLU A 72 6.74 21.06 19.77
C GLU A 72 6.81 22.57 19.51
N GLN A 73 7.30 23.29 20.53
CA GLN A 73 7.83 24.64 20.37
C GLN A 73 9.35 24.49 20.24
N ALA A 74 9.93 25.18 19.25
CA ALA A 74 11.35 25.15 18.90
C ALA A 74 12.29 25.49 20.06
#